data_AF-A3U453-F1
#
_entry.id   AF-A3U453-F1
#
_cell.length_a   1.000
_cell.length_b   1.000
_cell.length_c   1.000
_cell.angle_alpha   90.00
_cell.angle_beta   90.00
_cell.angle_gamma   90.00
#
_symmetry.space_group_name_H-M   'P 1'
#
loop_
_entity.id
_entity.type
_entity.pdbx_description
1 polymer ?
#
loop_
_entity_poly.entity_id
_entity_poly.type
_entity_poly.pdbx_seq_one_letter_code
_entity_poly.pdbx_strand_id
1 'polypeptide(L)' 'MSAPTTNVERQAARHRAPIWGMLIALIFGGIMGAAITLTATSGDDPEGADTMIDGRTGEETVTE' A
#
# COMPACT_ATOMS: atom_id res chain seq x y z
N MET A 1 -44.23 -10.39 -7.97
CA MET A 1 -43.72 -11.67 -8.52
C MET A 1 -42.30 -11.87 -7.99
N SER A 2 -42.01 -12.99 -7.34
CA SER A 2 -40.65 -13.35 -6.91
C SER A 2 -39.87 -13.97 -8.07
N ALA A 3 -38.59 -13.61 -8.19
CA ALA A 3 -37.75 -14.13 -9.27
C ALA A 3 -37.54 -15.66 -9.13
N PRO A 4 -37.46 -16.39 -10.25
CA PRO A 4 -37.17 -17.82 -10.25
C PRO A 4 -35.76 -18.11 -9.69
N THR A 5 -35.63 -19.06 -8.76
CA THR A 5 -34.37 -19.39 -8.06
C THR A 5 -33.58 -20.55 -8.69
N THR A 6 -33.93 -20.99 -9.90
CA THR A 6 -33.43 -22.23 -10.52
C THR A 6 -31.92 -22.29 -10.84
N ASN A 7 -31.18 -21.18 -10.77
CA ASN A 7 -29.76 -21.12 -11.16
C ASN A 7 -28.84 -20.46 -10.12
N VAL A 8 -29.34 -20.16 -8.92
CA VAL A 8 -28.64 -19.33 -7.94
C VAL A 8 -27.34 -20.00 -7.47
N GLU A 9 -27.37 -21.31 -7.21
CA GLU A 9 -26.21 -22.08 -6.73
C GLU A 9 -25.10 -22.13 -7.79
N ARG A 10 -25.48 -22.30 -9.06
CA ARG A 10 -24.53 -22.34 -10.19
C ARG A 10 -23.84 -20.99 -10.38
N GLN A 11 -24.59 -19.89 -10.24
CA GLN A 11 -24.05 -18.54 -10.34
C GLN A 11 -23.16 -18.20 -9.13
N ALA A 12 -23.58 -18.53 -7.91
CA ALA A 12 -22.78 -18.35 -6.71
C ALA A 12 -21.43 -19.10 -6.81
N ALA A 13 -21.45 -20.34 -7.30
CA ALA A 13 -20.24 -21.14 -7.50
C ALA A 13 -19.30 -20.57 -8.59
N ARG A 14 -19.84 -19.90 -9.62
CA ARG A 14 -19.04 -19.27 -10.68
C ARG A 14 -18.42 -17.96 -10.20
N HIS A 15 -19.15 -17.16 -9.43
CA HIS A 15 -18.73 -15.83 -9.00
C HIS A 15 -17.92 -15.82 -7.71
N ARG A 16 -17.94 -16.91 -6.92
CA ARG A 16 -17.13 -17.01 -5.69
C ARG A 16 -15.66 -16.70 -5.92
N ALA A 17 -15.06 -17.23 -7.00
CA ALA A 17 -13.63 -17.06 -7.26
C ALA A 17 -13.28 -15.62 -7.66
N PRO A 18 -13.99 -14.98 -8.62
CA PRO A 18 -13.83 -13.56 -8.90
C PRO A 18 -14.05 -12.66 -7.67
N ILE A 19 -15.09 -12.92 -6.86
CA ILE A 19 -15.39 -12.14 -5.65
C ILE A 19 -14.23 -12.23 -4.64
N TRP A 20 -13.71 -13.44 -4.43
CA TRP A 20 -12.53 -13.62 -3.58
C TRP A 20 -11.28 -12.91 -4.15
N GLY A 21 -11.08 -12.92 -5.47
CA GLY A 21 -10.00 -12.17 -6.11
C GLY A 21 -10.11 -10.67 -5.88
N MET A 22 -11.31 -10.10 -6.00
CA MET A 22 -11.57 -8.69 -5.69
C MET A 22 -11.30 -8.39 -4.21
N LEU A 23 -11.76 -9.25 -3.30
CA LEU A 23 -11.52 -9.07 -1.87
C LEU A 23 -10.01 -9.06 -1.53
N ILE A 24 -9.24 -9.98 -2.12
CA ILE A 24 -7.79 -10.04 -1.95
C ILE A 24 -7.13 -8.77 -2.50
N ALA A 25 -7.54 -8.30 -3.67
CA ALA A 25 -7.01 -7.07 -4.26
C ALA A 25 -7.28 -5.84 -3.37
N LEU A 26 -8.48 -5.74 -2.79
CA LEU A 26 -8.84 -4.68 -1.84
C LEU A 26 -7.99 -4.73 -0.57
N ILE A 27 -7.79 -5.92 0.00
CA ILE A 27 -6.94 -6.10 1.18
C ILE A 27 -5.50 -5.70 0.87
N PHE A 28 -4.95 -6.17 -0.26
CA PHE A 28 -3.60 -5.84 -0.66
C PHE A 28 -3.42 -4.33 -0.87
N GLY A 29 -4.33 -3.70 -1.64
CA GLY A 29 -4.32 -2.26 -1.84
C GLY A 29 -4.47 -1.46 -0.54
N GLY A 30 -5.32 -1.93 0.37
CA GLY A 30 -5.49 -1.32 1.69
C GLY A 30 -4.24 -1.39 2.56
N ILE A 31 -3.56 -2.55 2.61
CA ILE A 31 -2.30 -2.71 3.32
C ILE A 31 -1.22 -1.79 2.74
N MET A 32 -1.08 -1.77 1.42
CA MET A 32 -0.10 -0.92 0.74
C MET A 32 -0.38 0.57 0.99
N GLY A 33 -1.64 1.00 0.87
CA GLY A 33 -2.04 2.38 1.13
C GLY A 33 -1.81 2.80 2.57
N ALA A 34 -2.06 1.90 3.53
CA ALA A 34 -1.75 2.14 4.93
C ALA A 34 -0.24 2.26 5.17
N ALA A 35 0.58 1.37 4.59
CA ALA A 35 2.04 1.43 4.71
C ALA A 35 2.60 2.75 4.16
N ILE A 36 2.17 3.16 2.95
CA ILE A 36 2.58 4.43 2.35
C ILE A 36 2.17 5.61 3.25
N THR A 37 0.94 5.60 3.76
CA THR A 37 0.45 6.67 4.63
C THR A 37 1.29 6.75 5.90
N LEU A 38 1.56 5.60 6.54
CA LEU A 38 2.38 5.54 7.74
C LEU A 38 3.79 6.06 7.48
N THR A 39 4.46 5.63 6.40
CA THR A 39 5.80 6.13 6.03
C THR A 39 5.79 7.63 5.71
N ALA A 40 4.75 8.13 5.03
CA ALA A 40 4.65 9.56 4.71
C ALA A 40 4.40 10.43 5.95
N THR A 41 3.71 9.91 6.96
CA THR A 41 3.39 10.65 8.20
C THR A 41 4.36 10.41 9.34
N SER A 42 5.08 9.30 9.32
CA SER A 42 6.17 9.04 10.24
C SER A 42 7.36 9.82 9.70
N GLY A 43 7.60 11.00 10.26
CA GLY A 43 8.77 11.79 9.91
C GLY A 43 10.02 11.05 10.36
N ASP A 44 10.53 10.15 9.54
CA ASP A 44 11.91 9.69 9.66
C ASP A 44 12.81 10.83 9.18
N ASP A 45 13.79 11.21 10.00
CA ASP A 45 14.81 12.17 9.58
C ASP A 45 15.54 11.61 8.36
N PRO A 46 15.80 12.42 7.31
CA PRO A 46 16.50 11.94 6.14
C PRO A 46 17.86 11.37 6.54
N GLU A 47 18.20 10.19 6.00
CA GLU A 47 19.52 9.60 6.23
C GLU A 47 20.61 10.60 5.80
N GLY A 48 21.47 10.98 6.74
CA GLY A 48 22.51 11.99 6.50
C GLY A 48 22.05 13.44 6.66
N ALA A 49 20.94 13.72 7.35
CA ALA A 49 20.52 15.08 7.71
C ALA A 49 21.64 15.90 8.38
N ASP A 50 22.49 15.23 9.17
CA ASP A 50 23.63 15.86 9.85
C ASP A 50 24.85 16.01 8.94
N THR A 51 24.89 15.34 7.78
CA THR A 51 26.05 15.35 6.88
C THR A 51 25.91 16.44 5.82
N MET A 52 26.80 17.43 5.84
CA MET A 52 26.91 18.47 4.83
C MET A 52 28.20 18.31 4.00
N ILE A 53 28.09 18.44 2.69
CA ILE A 53 29.25 18.46 1.79
C ILE A 53 29.84 19.87 1.74
N ASP A 54 31.11 20.02 2.09
CA ASP A 54 31.84 21.28 1.92
C ASP A 54 32.02 21.57 0.42
N GLY A 55 31.38 22.64 -0.07
CA GLY A 55 31.45 23.04 -1.48
C GLY A 55 32.83 23.50 -1.98
N ARG A 56 33.82 23.64 -1.10
CA ARG A 56 35.20 24.04 -1.43
C ARG A 56 36.14 22.85 -1.54
N THR A 57 35.95 21.79 -0.74
CA THR A 57 36.86 20.64 -0.65
C THR A 57 36.24 19.33 -1.11
N GLY A 58 34.90 19.23 -1.06
CA GLY A 58 34.16 18.00 -1.34
C GLY A 58 34.17 17.00 -0.18
N GLU A 59 34.64 17.38 1.00
CA GLU A 59 34.61 16.53 2.20
C GLU A 59 33.24 16.53 2.88
N GLU A 60 32.89 15.40 3.49
CA GLU A 60 31.71 15.25 4.36
C GLU A 60 32.00 15.87 5.74
N THR A 61 31.12 16.74 6.20
CA THR A 61 31.20 17.40 7.52
C THR A 61 29.92 17.15 8.31
N VAL A 62 30.05 16.91 9.61
CA VAL A 62 28.89 16.73 10.50
C VAL A 62 28.47 18.09 11.05
N THR A 63 27.19 18.42 10.90
CA THR A 63 26.55 19.61 11.46
C THR A 63 26.24 19.30 12.94
N GLU A 64 26.79 20.08 13.86
CA GLU A 64 26.53 19.97 15.32
C GLU A 64 25.16 20.52 15.73
#